data_AF-A0A524EPW5-F1
#
_entry.id   AF-A0A524EPW5-F1
#
_cell.length_a   1.000
_cell.length_b   1.000
_cell.length_c   1.000
_cell.angle_alpha   90.00
_cell.angle_beta   90.00
_cell.angle_gamma   90.00
#
_symmetry.space_group_name_H-M   'P 1'
#
loop_
_entity.id
_entity.type
_entity.pdbx_description
1 polymer ?
#
loop_
_entity_poly.entity_id
_entity_poly.type
_entity_poly.pdbx_seq_one_letter_code
_entity_poly.pdbx_strand_id
1 'polypeptide(L)'
;MEDEKLFPIAINSELCVRCQRCMYSCSPKAIFFKNSLRYVNYDKCQGCLKCVDVCEHGAIEVISLKEGKLKGFTINRDKCSLCKLCTEEDFCFQKLFVLKKDKTSDSEYIEFRREDLSNCLKCLKCFKKCPNNAILPEIS
;
A
#
# COMPACT_ATOMS: atom_id res chain seq x y z
N MET A 1 -29.17 -3.38 5.24
CA MET A 1 -28.35 -2.39 4.52
C MET A 1 -27.38 -1.82 5.51
N GLU A 2 -26.18 -1.55 5.01
CA GLU A 2 -25.05 -0.92 5.70
C GLU A 2 -24.37 -1.76 6.77
N ASP A 3 -23.17 -2.23 6.41
CA ASP A 3 -21.98 -2.08 7.24
C ASP A 3 -20.78 -1.93 6.29
N GLU A 4 -20.74 -0.82 5.55
CA GLU A 4 -19.48 -0.37 4.93
C GLU A 4 -18.60 0.17 6.07
N LYS A 5 -17.66 -0.64 6.55
CA LYS A 5 -16.60 -0.12 7.43
C LYS A 5 -15.20 -0.51 6.98
N LEU A 6 -14.40 0.54 6.95
CA LEU A 6 -13.11 0.61 6.31
C LEU A 6 -12.21 1.59 7.12
N PHE A 7 -10.90 1.76 6.92
CA PHE A 7 -10.32 2.73 5.99
C PHE A 7 -8.78 2.69 6.07
N PRO A 8 -8.05 2.04 5.14
CA PRO A 8 -6.65 2.38 4.96
C PRO A 8 -6.56 3.73 4.26
N ILE A 9 -6.01 4.72 4.96
CA ILE A 9 -5.58 5.97 4.33
C ILE A 9 -4.31 5.73 3.51
N ALA A 10 -4.15 6.41 2.39
CA ALA A 10 -2.88 6.52 1.69
C ALA A 10 -2.46 7.98 1.59
N ILE A 11 -1.17 8.24 1.76
CA ILE A 11 -0.61 9.59 1.66
C ILE A 11 0.00 9.77 0.28
N ASN A 12 -0.52 10.70 -0.50
CA ASN A 12 -0.01 11.09 -1.80
C ASN A 12 1.34 11.84 -1.63
N SER A 13 2.40 11.34 -2.26
CA SER A 13 3.75 11.93 -2.14
C SER A 13 3.87 13.31 -2.76
N GLU A 14 3.13 13.57 -3.84
CA GLU A 14 3.22 14.81 -4.63
C GLU A 14 2.54 15.98 -3.92
N LEU A 15 1.44 15.71 -3.20
CA LEU A 15 0.68 16.75 -2.50
C LEU A 15 1.19 17.01 -1.08
N CYS A 16 1.89 16.05 -0.47
CA CYS A 16 2.15 16.13 0.96
C CYS A 16 3.44 16.93 1.28
N VAL A 17 3.29 18.10 1.90
CA VAL A 17 4.41 19.01 2.22
C VAL A 17 5.21 18.67 3.49
N ARG A 18 4.94 17.52 4.12
CA ARG A 18 5.65 17.03 5.33
C ARG A 18 5.45 17.91 6.58
N CYS A 19 4.29 18.56 6.72
CA CYS A 19 3.95 19.38 7.89
C CYS A 19 3.65 18.58 9.19
N GLN A 20 3.62 17.23 9.12
CA GLN A 20 3.45 16.31 10.26
C GLN A 20 2.13 16.42 11.05
N ARG A 21 1.19 17.30 10.67
CA ARG A 21 -0.11 17.46 11.37
C ARG A 21 -0.89 16.15 11.51
N CYS A 22 -0.90 15.31 10.48
CA CYS A 22 -1.55 14.00 10.51
C CYS A 22 -0.91 13.04 11.53
N MET A 23 0.41 13.10 11.74
CA MET A 23 1.10 12.31 12.76
C MET A 23 0.72 12.78 14.17
N TYR A 24 0.62 14.10 14.38
CA TYR A 24 0.21 14.65 15.67
C TYR A 24 -1.25 14.36 16.00
N SER A 25 -2.17 14.50 15.02
CA SER A 25 -3.61 14.24 15.21
C SER A 25 -3.97 12.77 15.39
N CYS A 26 -3.10 11.86 14.95
CA CYS A 26 -3.28 10.42 15.10
C CYS A 26 -3.03 9.97 16.56
N SER A 27 -4.10 9.87 17.34
CA SER A 27 -4.06 9.38 18.74
C SER A 27 -3.32 8.03 18.91
N PRO A 28 -3.59 6.97 18.12
CA PRO A 28 -2.87 5.70 18.26
C PRO A 28 -1.44 5.72 17.70
N LYS A 29 -0.97 6.87 17.18
CA LYS A 29 0.35 7.03 16.54
C LYS A 29 0.59 6.01 15.42
N ALA A 30 -0.46 5.77 14.61
CA ALA A 30 -0.39 4.91 13.45
C ALA A 30 0.40 5.56 12.30
N ILE A 31 0.40 6.89 12.19
CA ILE A 31 1.16 7.63 11.17
C ILE A 31 2.50 8.05 11.75
N PHE A 32 3.60 7.76 11.05
CA PHE A 32 4.95 8.12 11.47
C PHE A 32 5.86 8.41 10.28
N PHE A 33 6.98 9.09 10.55
CA PHE A 33 8.00 9.44 9.56
C PHE A 33 9.31 8.72 9.89
N LYS A 34 9.97 8.15 8.87
CA LYS A 34 11.31 7.55 8.98
C LYS A 34 12.08 7.86 7.70
N ASN A 35 13.32 8.34 7.80
CA ASN A 35 14.18 8.67 6.65
C ASN A 35 13.47 9.57 5.61
N SER A 36 12.76 10.61 6.05
CA SER A 36 11.94 11.51 5.20
C SER A 36 10.77 10.86 4.47
N LEU A 37 10.52 9.57 4.70
CA LEU A 37 9.39 8.81 4.16
C LEU A 37 8.28 8.70 5.21
N ARG A 38 7.05 8.64 4.71
CA ARG A 38 5.82 8.59 5.48
C ARG A 38 5.32 7.16 5.53
N TYR A 39 4.90 6.71 6.70
CA TYR A 39 4.42 5.36 6.92
C TYR A 39 3.13 5.38 7.75
N VAL A 40 2.29 4.37 7.51
CA VAL A 40 1.05 4.14 8.24
C VAL A 40 1.09 2.69 8.73
N ASN A 41 1.05 2.50 10.05
CA ASN A 41 0.85 1.21 10.66
C ASN A 41 -0.67 0.94 10.73
N TYR A 42 -1.18 0.15 9.78
CA TYR A 42 -2.61 -0.15 9.72
C TYR A 42 -3.10 -1.03 10.87
N ASP A 43 -2.22 -1.78 11.53
CA ASP A 43 -2.59 -2.55 12.73
C ASP A 43 -2.91 -1.63 13.93
N LYS A 44 -2.40 -0.38 13.91
CA LYS A 44 -2.74 0.68 14.88
C LYS A 44 -3.81 1.66 14.39
N CYS A 45 -4.10 1.68 13.09
CA CYS A 45 -5.04 2.63 12.53
C CYS A 45 -6.47 2.25 12.91
N GLN A 46 -7.17 3.13 13.61
CA GLN A 46 -8.56 2.91 14.02
C GLN A 46 -9.58 3.41 12.99
N GLY A 47 -9.14 3.90 11.82
CA GLY A 47 -10.04 4.42 10.79
C GLY A 47 -10.80 5.69 11.21
N CYS A 48 -10.32 6.45 12.20
CA CYS A 48 -11.04 7.61 12.73
C CYS A 48 -11.01 8.88 11.86
N LEU A 49 -10.29 8.83 10.72
CA LEU A 49 -10.17 9.88 9.70
C LEU A 49 -9.69 11.28 10.13
N LYS A 50 -9.38 11.51 11.42
CA LYS A 50 -8.80 12.79 11.91
C LYS A 50 -7.55 13.27 11.15
N CYS A 51 -6.80 12.34 10.55
CA CYS A 51 -5.64 12.68 9.72
C CYS A 51 -6.03 13.33 8.39
N VAL A 52 -7.16 12.91 7.80
CA VAL A 52 -7.75 13.49 6.59
C VAL A 52 -8.20 14.91 6.90
N ASP A 53 -8.94 15.11 7.99
CA ASP A 53 -9.47 16.42 8.41
C ASP A 53 -8.37 17.48 8.59
N VAL A 54 -7.24 17.11 9.19
CA VAL A 54 -6.14 18.05 9.45
C VAL A 54 -5.23 18.29 8.24
N CYS A 55 -5.44 17.59 7.12
CA CYS A 55 -4.60 17.71 5.94
C CYS A 55 -5.11 18.81 5.00
N GLU A 56 -4.65 20.04 5.22
CA GLU A 56 -4.98 21.21 4.38
C GLU A 56 -4.53 21.11 2.92
N HIS A 57 -3.66 20.13 2.59
CA HIS A 57 -3.15 19.91 1.23
C HIS A 57 -3.90 18.81 0.47
N GLY A 58 -4.95 18.21 1.06
CA GLY A 58 -5.68 17.11 0.43
C GLY A 58 -4.81 15.89 0.12
N ALA A 59 -3.71 15.71 0.84
CA ALA A 59 -2.71 14.70 0.50
C ALA A 59 -3.01 13.31 1.09
N ILE A 60 -4.12 13.14 1.82
CA ILE A 60 -4.51 11.87 2.44
C ILE A 60 -5.82 11.42 1.83
N GLU A 61 -5.79 10.25 1.21
CA GLU A 61 -6.95 9.66 0.54
C GLU A 61 -7.41 8.42 1.29
N VAL A 62 -8.71 8.20 1.28
CA VAL A 62 -9.36 7.03 1.86
C VAL A 62 -9.47 5.94 0.79
N ILE A 63 -8.82 4.79 0.99
CA ILE A 63 -8.88 3.68 0.03
C ILE A 63 -9.98 2.73 0.44
N SER A 64 -11.00 2.51 -0.42
CA SER A 64 -12.02 1.45 -0.28
C SER A 64 -11.46 0.03 -0.49
N LEU A 65 -11.59 -0.88 0.49
CA LEU A 65 -11.18 -2.30 0.42
C LEU A 65 -12.30 -3.23 0.97
N LYS A 66 -12.18 -4.55 0.84
CA LYS A 66 -13.08 -5.48 1.54
C LYS A 66 -12.67 -5.62 3.02
N GLU A 67 -13.59 -5.99 3.91
CA GLU A 67 -13.27 -6.30 5.31
C GLU A 67 -12.28 -7.46 5.43
N GLY A 68 -11.32 -7.36 6.37
CA GLY A 68 -10.37 -8.41 6.74
C GLY A 68 -8.94 -7.92 6.95
N LYS A 69 -8.02 -8.84 7.29
CA LYS A 69 -6.59 -8.55 7.45
C LYS A 69 -5.88 -8.64 6.11
N LEU A 70 -5.05 -7.64 5.79
CA LEU A 70 -4.16 -7.71 4.63
C LEU A 70 -3.17 -8.87 4.80
N LYS A 71 -3.26 -9.87 3.92
CA LYS A 71 -2.39 -11.05 3.86
C LYS A 71 -1.29 -10.93 2.81
N GLY A 72 -1.29 -9.86 2.02
CA GLY A 72 -0.29 -9.62 1.00
C GLY A 72 -0.93 -9.06 -0.26
N PHE A 73 -0.31 -9.34 -1.40
CA PHE A 73 -0.78 -8.90 -2.70
C PHE A 73 -0.73 -10.04 -3.70
N THR A 74 -1.70 -10.09 -4.60
CA THR A 74 -1.66 -10.90 -5.80
C THR A 74 -1.38 -10.03 -7.02
N ILE A 75 -0.86 -10.63 -8.09
CA ILE A 75 -0.64 -9.97 -9.38
C ILE A 75 -1.63 -10.56 -10.38
N ASN A 76 -2.55 -9.74 -10.86
CA ASN A 76 -3.42 -10.10 -11.98
C ASN A 76 -2.57 -10.17 -13.26
N ARG A 77 -2.37 -11.39 -13.79
CA ARG A 77 -1.53 -11.64 -14.96
C ARG A 77 -2.07 -11.01 -16.23
N ASP A 78 -3.39 -10.94 -16.40
CA ASP A 78 -4.03 -10.36 -17.59
C ASP A 78 -3.85 -8.83 -17.65
N LYS A 79 -3.77 -8.17 -16.50
CA LYS A 79 -3.51 -6.72 -16.42
C LYS A 79 -2.03 -6.37 -16.33
N CYS A 80 -1.16 -7.31 -15.98
CA CYS A 80 0.25 -7.04 -15.77
C CYS A 80 0.99 -6.93 -17.11
N SER A 81 1.39 -5.72 -17.51
CA SER A 81 2.18 -5.49 -18.73
C SER A 81 3.67 -5.86 -18.60
N LEU A 82 4.10 -6.51 -17.51
CA LEU A 82 5.51 -6.79 -17.21
C LEU A 82 6.45 -5.57 -17.30
N CYS A 83 5.98 -4.37 -16.93
CA CYS A 83 6.79 -3.15 -16.93
C CYS A 83 7.96 -3.14 -15.93
N LYS A 84 8.03 -4.13 -15.02
CA LYS A 84 9.08 -4.33 -13.99
C LYS A 84 9.27 -3.19 -12.97
N LEU A 85 8.52 -2.08 -13.07
CA LEU A 85 8.50 -0.99 -12.10
C LEU A 85 8.37 -1.47 -10.64
N CYS A 86 7.53 -2.47 -10.37
CA CYS A 86 7.33 -2.95 -9.00
C CYS A 86 8.52 -3.68 -8.39
N THR A 87 9.49 -4.10 -9.22
CA THR A 87 10.74 -4.74 -8.79
C THR A 87 11.83 -3.73 -8.45
N GLU A 88 11.61 -2.45 -8.76
CA GLU A 88 12.54 -1.36 -8.42
C GLU A 88 12.48 -1.00 -6.94
N GLU A 89 13.62 -0.54 -6.42
CA GLU A 89 13.81 -0.25 -5.00
C GLU A 89 12.87 0.85 -4.45
N ASP A 90 12.63 1.88 -5.26
CA ASP A 90 11.75 3.00 -4.88
C ASP A 90 10.26 2.64 -4.92
N PHE A 91 9.89 1.54 -5.57
CA PHE A 91 8.51 1.08 -5.60
C PHE A 91 8.15 0.38 -4.29
N CYS A 92 8.96 -0.60 -3.90
CA CYS A 92 8.82 -1.34 -2.64
C CYS A 92 10.17 -1.40 -1.93
N PHE A 93 10.35 -0.58 -0.88
CA PHE A 93 11.57 -0.57 -0.07
C PHE A 93 11.92 -1.92 0.57
N GLN A 94 10.93 -2.82 0.66
CA GLN A 94 11.09 -4.18 1.20
C GLN A 94 11.42 -5.20 0.10
N LYS A 95 11.50 -4.77 -1.16
CA LYS A 95 11.85 -5.57 -2.35
C LYS A 95 11.04 -6.88 -2.45
N LEU A 96 9.73 -6.78 -2.18
CA LEU A 96 8.82 -7.94 -2.08
C LEU A 96 8.23 -8.38 -3.43
N PHE A 97 8.55 -7.73 -4.54
CA PHE A 97 8.08 -8.14 -5.87
C PHE A 97 9.26 -8.72 -6.66
N VAL A 98 9.08 -9.94 -7.16
CA VAL A 98 10.15 -10.71 -7.83
C VAL A 98 9.69 -11.13 -9.23
N LEU A 99 10.62 -11.06 -10.18
CA LEU A 99 10.44 -11.65 -11.50
C LEU A 99 10.71 -13.16 -11.42
N LYS A 100 9.80 -13.95 -11.98
CA LYS A 100 9.85 -15.41 -12.05
C LYS A 100 9.66 -15.84 -13.50
N LYS A 101 10.12 -17.05 -13.80
CA LYS A 101 9.94 -17.68 -15.11
C LYS A 101 9.08 -18.93 -14.95
N ASP A 102 8.09 -19.07 -15.81
CA ASP A 102 7.27 -20.27 -15.91
C ASP A 102 8.10 -21.37 -16.58
N LYS A 103 8.12 -22.55 -15.95
CA LYS A 103 8.95 -23.68 -16.41
C LYS A 103 8.34 -24.37 -17.64
N THR A 104 7.04 -24.20 -17.87
CA THR A 104 6.32 -24.91 -18.94
C THR A 104 6.19 -24.08 -20.22
N SER A 105 6.00 -22.76 -20.11
CA SER A 105 5.77 -21.87 -21.26
C SER A 105 6.92 -20.92 -21.59
N ASP A 106 8.04 -21.00 -20.86
CA ASP A 106 9.18 -20.09 -20.95
C ASP A 106 8.85 -18.59 -20.70
N SER A 107 7.64 -18.29 -20.25
CA SER A 107 7.16 -16.92 -20.04
C SER A 107 7.55 -16.37 -18.68
N GLU A 108 7.77 -15.06 -18.59
CA GLU A 108 8.05 -14.37 -17.32
C GLU A 108 6.75 -13.92 -16.64
N TYR A 109 6.76 -13.87 -15.30
CA TYR A 109 5.70 -13.26 -14.51
C TYR A 109 6.27 -12.60 -13.25
N ILE A 110 5.54 -11.64 -12.69
CA ILE A 110 5.90 -11.02 -11.42
C ILE A 110 5.04 -11.62 -10.30
N GLU A 111 5.66 -11.87 -9.16
CA GLU A 111 5.01 -12.41 -7.97
C GLU A 111 5.37 -11.58 -6.73
N PHE A 112 4.43 -11.46 -5.80
CA PHE A 112 4.68 -10.92 -4.47
C PHE A 112 5.21 -12.04 -3.55
N ARG A 113 6.36 -11.81 -2.92
CA ARG A 113 7.01 -12.78 -2.05
C ARG A 113 6.31 -12.87 -0.69
N ARG A 114 5.36 -13.80 -0.58
CA ARG A 114 4.54 -14.01 0.62
C ARG A 114 5.34 -14.50 1.83
N GLU A 115 6.43 -15.22 1.62
CA GLU A 115 7.31 -15.71 2.68
C GLU A 115 7.89 -14.56 3.54
N ASP A 116 8.10 -13.40 2.93
CA ASP A 116 8.64 -12.20 3.58
C ASP A 116 7.53 -11.19 3.98
N LEU A 117 6.28 -11.67 4.14
CA LEU A 117 5.13 -10.82 4.51
C LEU A 117 5.37 -10.03 5.81
N SER A 118 6.12 -10.60 6.76
CA SER A 118 6.50 -9.93 8.02
C SER A 118 7.26 -8.62 7.80
N ASN A 119 8.00 -8.50 6.68
CA ASN A 119 8.73 -7.28 6.32
C ASN A 119 7.82 -6.25 5.64
N CYS A 120 6.65 -6.66 5.14
CA CYS A 120 5.71 -5.76 4.48
C CYS A 120 5.18 -4.72 5.47
N LEU A 121 5.48 -3.45 5.22
CA LEU A 121 4.95 -2.33 6.00
C LEU A 121 3.45 -2.08 5.76
N LYS A 122 2.80 -2.94 4.95
CA LYS A 122 1.39 -2.87 4.58
C LYS A 122 0.95 -1.52 3.98
N CYS A 123 1.89 -0.71 3.48
CA CYS A 123 1.68 0.70 3.08
C CYS A 123 0.67 0.93 1.93
N LEU A 124 0.25 -0.13 1.21
CA LEU A 124 -0.60 -0.10 0.01
C LEU A 124 -0.08 0.76 -1.16
N LYS A 125 1.15 1.29 -1.06
CA LYS A 125 1.78 2.07 -2.12
C LYS A 125 1.86 1.28 -3.43
N CYS A 126 2.13 -0.02 -3.36
CA CYS A 126 2.21 -0.89 -4.53
C CYS A 126 0.87 -1.02 -5.27
N PHE A 127 -0.23 -1.25 -4.54
CA PHE A 127 -1.58 -1.29 -5.09
C PHE A 127 -1.89 -0.01 -5.87
N LYS A 128 -1.59 1.16 -5.28
CA LYS A 128 -1.91 2.45 -5.88
C LYS A 128 -0.95 2.91 -6.98
N LYS A 129 0.33 2.58 -6.88
CA LYS A 129 1.35 3.00 -7.86
C LYS A 129 1.44 2.11 -9.09
N CYS A 130 0.78 0.95 -9.10
CA CYS A 130 0.80 0.08 -10.29
C CYS A 130 0.04 0.77 -11.44
N PRO A 131 0.72 1.16 -12.55
CA PRO A 131 0.08 1.91 -13.63
C PRO A 131 -1.05 1.13 -14.33
N ASN A 132 -0.99 -0.21 -14.26
CA ASN A 132 -1.97 -1.09 -14.88
C ASN A 132 -3.00 -1.65 -13.89
N ASN A 133 -2.99 -1.21 -12.63
CA ASN A 133 -3.87 -1.74 -11.57
C ASN A 133 -3.82 -3.28 -11.47
N ALA A 134 -2.64 -3.86 -11.69
CA ALA A 134 -2.43 -5.32 -11.70
C ALA A 134 -2.09 -5.88 -10.31
N ILE A 135 -1.59 -5.06 -9.40
CA ILE A 135 -1.31 -5.45 -8.01
C ILE A 135 -2.62 -5.34 -7.24
N LEU A 136 -3.08 -6.41 -6.59
CA LEU A 136 -4.35 -6.44 -5.86
C LEU A 136 -4.12 -6.92 -4.42
N PRO A 137 -4.67 -6.25 -3.40
CA PRO A 137 -4.53 -6.68 -2.01
C PRO A 137 -5.30 -7.98 -1.76
N GLU A 138 -4.67 -8.91 -1.06
CA GLU A 138 -5.29 -10.13 -0.55
C GLU A 138 -5.78 -9.88 0.88
N ILE A 139 -7.08 -10.06 1.11
CA ILE A 139 -7.73 -9.73 2.38
C ILE A 139 -8.51 -10.94 2.87
N SER A 140 -8.33 -11.30 4.15
CA SER A 140 -9.02 -12.43 4.82
C SER A 140 -9.43 -12.10 6.23
#